data_AF-A0A2V7XA10-F1
#
_entry.id   AF-A0A2V7XA10-F1
#
_cell.length_a   1.000
_cell.length_b   1.000
_cell.length_c   1.000
_cell.angle_alpha   90.00
_cell.angle_beta   90.00
_cell.angle_gamma   90.00
#
_symmetry.space_group_name_H-M   'P 1'
#
loop_
_entity.id
_entity.type
_entity.pdbx_description
1 polymer ?
#
loop_
_entity_poly.entity_id
_entity_poly.type
_entity_poly.pdbx_seq_one_letter_code
_entity_poly.pdbx_strand_id
1 'polypeptide(L)'
;GGIGTFSVQIAKSFGADVTGVCSTDNVELVRSLGAGRVIDYTRNDFTQDNEHYDLLLDNVGNRTLSEMRRVLGPNGKCLMAGAPKDL
;
A
#
# COMPACT_ATOMS: atom_id res chain seq x y z
N GLY A 1 4.63 9.77 0.90
CA GLY A 1 3.95 11.07 0.70
C GLY A 1 2.84 11.24 1.73
N GLY A 2 2.27 12.44 1.86
CA GLY A 2 1.36 12.80 2.97
C GLY A 2 0.21 11.82 3.21
N ILE A 3 -0.54 11.45 2.16
CA ILE A 3 -1.64 10.48 2.27
C ILE A 3 -1.12 9.16 2.86
N GLY A 4 -0.08 8.57 2.26
CA GLY A 4 0.47 7.29 2.71
C GLY A 4 0.97 7.32 4.16
N THR A 5 1.64 8.40 4.58
CA THR A 5 2.14 8.51 5.97
C THR A 5 1.02 8.60 7.00
N PHE A 6 -0.08 9.28 6.69
CA PHE A 6 -1.26 9.31 7.57
C PHE A 6 -2.01 7.98 7.54
N SER A 7 -2.17 7.36 6.36
CA SER A 7 -2.85 6.07 6.22
C SER A 7 -2.22 4.98 7.08
N VAL A 8 -0.88 4.89 7.12
CA VAL A 8 -0.17 3.90 7.96
C VAL A 8 -0.51 4.09 9.44
N GLN A 9 -0.40 5.31 9.95
CA GLN A 9 -0.65 5.61 11.36
C GLN A 9 -2.12 5.41 11.74
N ILE A 10 -3.04 5.85 10.88
CA ILE A 10 -4.48 5.68 11.10
C ILE A 10 -4.83 4.19 11.14
N ALA A 11 -4.42 3.42 10.11
CA ALA A 11 -4.67 1.98 10.07
C ALA A 11 -4.09 1.26 11.30
N LYS A 12 -2.86 1.63 11.70
CA LYS A 12 -2.22 1.07 12.89
C LYS A 12 -3.01 1.39 14.17
N SER A 13 -3.52 2.61 14.30
CA SER A 13 -4.36 3.02 15.45
C SER A 13 -5.67 2.24 15.56
N PHE A 14 -6.19 1.73 14.44
CA PHE A 14 -7.32 0.80 14.40
C PHE A 14 -6.93 -0.68 14.64
N GLY A 15 -5.66 -0.97 14.92
CA GLY A 15 -5.17 -2.32 15.18
C GLY A 15 -4.98 -3.18 13.93
N ALA A 16 -4.96 -2.58 12.73
CA ALA A 16 -4.71 -3.32 11.51
C ALA A 16 -3.28 -3.86 11.44
N ASP A 17 -3.11 -4.97 10.72
CA ASP A 17 -1.80 -5.36 10.18
C ASP A 17 -1.54 -4.53 8.92
N VAL A 18 -0.41 -3.82 8.90
CA VAL A 18 -0.14 -2.78 7.92
C VAL A 18 1.09 -3.13 7.12
N THR A 19 0.90 -3.32 5.81
CA THR A 19 1.99 -3.34 4.83
C THR A 19 2.08 -1.99 4.13
N GLY A 20 3.25 -1.35 4.21
CA GLY A 20 3.51 -0.10 3.49
C GLY A 20 4.32 -0.34 2.22
N VAL A 21 3.94 0.29 1.09
CA VAL A 21 4.69 0.24 -0.17
C VAL A 21 5.34 1.61 -0.41
N CYS A 22 6.66 1.67 -0.52
CA CYS A 22 7.40 2.92 -0.66
C CYS A 22 8.73 2.74 -1.41
N SER A 23 9.45 3.84 -1.68
CA SER A 23 10.80 3.77 -2.22
C SER A 23 11.80 3.36 -1.13
N THR A 24 12.97 2.86 -1.54
CA THR A 24 14.07 2.49 -0.62
C THR A 24 14.32 3.54 0.46
N ASP A 25 14.42 4.82 0.07
CA ASP A 25 14.73 5.92 1.00
C ASP A 25 13.70 6.12 2.11
N ASN A 26 12.47 5.62 1.91
CA ASN A 26 11.36 5.80 2.86
C ASN A 26 11.09 4.56 3.72
N VAL A 27 11.86 3.47 3.55
CA VAL A 27 11.58 2.19 4.23
C VAL A 27 11.58 2.35 5.75
N GLU A 28 12.62 2.97 6.31
CA GLU A 28 12.73 3.17 7.76
C GLU A 28 11.70 4.15 8.31
N LEU A 29 11.37 5.19 7.53
CA LEU A 29 10.26 6.09 7.88
C LEU A 29 8.95 5.33 7.98
N VAL A 30 8.55 4.59 6.94
CA VAL A 30 7.27 3.85 6.91
C VAL A 30 7.19 2.79 8.01
N ARG A 31 8.29 2.11 8.31
CA ARG A 31 8.38 1.20 9.46
C ARG A 31 8.16 1.94 10.78
N SER A 32 8.83 3.08 11.00
CA SER A 32 8.66 3.87 12.22
C SER A 32 7.24 4.42 12.42
N LEU A 33 6.48 4.59 11.34
CA LEU A 33 5.08 5.01 11.37
C LEU A 33 4.10 3.90 11.78
N GLY A 34 4.56 2.65 11.88
CA GLY A 34 3.78 1.52 12.40
C GLY A 34 3.48 0.41 11.41
N ALA A 35 4.04 0.46 10.19
CA ALA A 35 3.94 -0.63 9.24
C ALA A 35 4.72 -1.86 9.75
N GLY A 36 4.04 -3.01 9.87
CA GLY A 36 4.65 -4.28 10.28
C GLY A 36 5.52 -4.88 9.18
N ARG A 37 5.11 -4.68 7.92
CA ARG A 37 5.87 -5.03 6.71
C ARG A 37 6.05 -3.78 5.85
N VAL A 38 7.21 -3.67 5.21
CA VAL A 38 7.47 -2.61 4.23
C VAL A 38 8.00 -3.24 2.95
N ILE A 39 7.36 -2.90 1.83
CA ILE A 39 7.76 -3.32 0.48
C ILE A 39 8.44 -2.13 -0.18
N ASP A 40 9.70 -2.33 -0.56
CA ASP A 40 10.44 -1.40 -1.41
C ASP A 40 10.07 -1.65 -2.87
N TYR A 41 9.25 -0.77 -3.45
CA TYR A 41 8.76 -0.95 -4.82
C TYR A 41 9.87 -0.88 -5.88
N THR A 42 11.05 -0.38 -5.52
CA THR A 42 12.19 -0.33 -6.45
C THR A 42 12.86 -1.70 -6.63
N ARG A 43 12.55 -2.66 -5.75
CA ARG A 43 13.14 -3.99 -5.72
C ARG A 43 12.11 -5.10 -5.88
N ASN A 44 10.90 -4.88 -5.38
CA ASN A 44 9.84 -5.87 -5.34
C ASN A 44 8.54 -5.27 -5.86
N ASP A 45 7.78 -6.04 -6.63
CA ASP A 45 6.44 -5.65 -7.04
C ASP A 45 5.41 -6.34 -6.14
N PHE A 46 4.72 -5.56 -5.30
CA PHE A 46 3.75 -6.05 -4.32
C PHE A 46 2.61 -6.89 -4.92
N THR A 47 2.43 -6.83 -6.25
CA THR A 47 1.40 -7.58 -6.98
C THR A 47 1.78 -9.02 -7.30
N GLN A 48 3.04 -9.39 -7.07
CA GLN A 48 3.59 -10.71 -7.36
C GLN A 48 3.78 -11.58 -6.10
N ASP A 49 3.55 -11.00 -4.93
CA ASP A 49 3.58 -11.68 -3.64
C ASP A 49 2.34 -12.59 -3.50
N ASN A 50 2.41 -13.62 -2.65
CA ASN A 50 1.25 -14.46 -2.31
C ASN A 50 0.41 -13.87 -1.15
N GLU A 51 0.54 -12.57 -0.90
CA GLU A 51 -0.23 -11.88 0.14
C GLU A 51 -1.57 -11.39 -0.41
N HIS A 52 -2.60 -11.49 0.42
CA HIS A 52 -3.94 -10.99 0.10
C HIS A 52 -4.42 -10.02 1.17
N TYR A 53 -4.90 -8.86 0.74
CA TYR A 53 -5.29 -7.76 1.63
C TYR A 53 -6.81 -7.58 1.67
N ASP A 54 -7.35 -7.25 2.84
CA ASP A 54 -8.76 -6.86 3.02
C ASP A 54 -9.03 -5.43 2.54
N LEU A 55 -7.98 -4.59 2.52
CA LEU A 55 -8.05 -3.20 2.08
C LEU A 55 -6.76 -2.82 1.38
N LEU A 56 -6.89 -2.25 0.18
CA LEU A 56 -5.82 -1.62 -0.56
C LEU A 56 -6.13 -0.14 -0.74
N LEU A 57 -5.25 0.74 -0.26
CA LEU A 57 -5.36 2.18 -0.48
C LEU A 57 -4.32 2.59 -1.52
N ASP A 58 -4.79 2.99 -2.70
CA ASP A 58 -3.93 3.49 -3.77
C ASP A 58 -3.98 5.00 -3.85
N ASN A 59 -2.85 5.64 -3.62
CA ASN A 59 -2.67 7.08 -3.78
C ASN A 59 -1.68 7.45 -4.90
N VAL A 60 -1.26 6.48 -5.71
CA VAL A 60 -0.32 6.67 -6.82
C VAL A 60 -1.02 6.52 -8.16
N GLY A 61 -1.95 5.56 -8.29
CA GLY A 61 -2.73 5.34 -9.51
C GLY A 61 -1.91 4.76 -10.67
N ASN A 62 -0.81 4.06 -10.39
CA ASN A 62 0.11 3.52 -11.41
C ASN A 62 -0.01 1.99 -11.61
N ARG A 63 -1.14 1.41 -11.21
CA ARG A 63 -1.46 -0.01 -11.39
C ARG A 63 -2.83 -0.15 -12.03
N THR A 64 -3.00 -1.22 -12.79
CA THR A 64 -4.29 -1.57 -13.40
C THR A 64 -5.25 -2.13 -12.35
N LEU A 65 -6.56 -1.97 -12.57
CA LEU A 65 -7.58 -2.56 -11.71
C LEU A 65 -7.44 -4.09 -11.58
N SER A 66 -6.94 -4.77 -12.61
CA SER A 66 -6.72 -6.22 -12.59
C SER A 66 -5.60 -6.62 -11.61
N GLU A 67 -4.49 -5.88 -11.61
CA GLU A 67 -3.39 -6.09 -10.67
C GLU A 67 -3.84 -5.82 -9.23
N MET A 68 -4.57 -4.72 -9.01
CA MET A 68 -5.13 -4.38 -7.70
C MET A 68 -6.14 -5.43 -7.21
N ARG A 69 -6.95 -5.99 -8.11
CA ARG A 69 -7.91 -7.05 -7.77
C ARG A 69 -7.21 -8.33 -7.31
N ARG A 70 -6.05 -8.67 -7.89
CA ARG A 70 -5.31 -9.92 -7.61
C ARG A 70 -4.76 -9.96 -6.19
N VAL A 71 -4.31 -8.82 -5.67
CA VAL A 71 -3.78 -8.72 -4.31
C VAL A 71 -4.86 -8.60 -3.25
N LEU A 72 -6.13 -8.49 -3.63
CA LEU A 72 -7.24 -8.41 -2.67
C LEU A 72 -7.77 -9.80 -2.34
N GLY A 73 -8.12 -9.99 -1.07
CA GLY A 73 -8.92 -11.14 -0.66
C GLY A 73 -10.31 -11.14 -1.31
N PRO A 74 -11.10 -12.22 -1.15
CA PRO A 74 -12.43 -12.34 -1.75
C PRO A 74 -13.36 -11.15 -1.48
N ASN A 75 -13.29 -10.60 -0.27
CA ASN A 75 -14.08 -9.45 0.20
C ASN A 75 -13.26 -8.14 0.29
N GLY A 76 -12.04 -8.16 -0.26
CA GLY A 76 -11.12 -7.04 -0.17
C GLY A 76 -11.63 -5.82 -0.95
N LYS A 77 -11.32 -4.63 -0.43
CA LYS A 77 -11.74 -3.36 -1.04
C LYS A 77 -10.53 -2.58 -1.55
N CYS A 78 -10.66 -2.00 -2.74
CA CYS A 78 -9.69 -1.03 -3.25
C CYS A 78 -10.24 0.39 -3.07
N LEU A 79 -9.54 1.24 -2.33
CA LEU A 79 -9.81 2.67 -2.22
C LEU A 79 -8.80 3.41 -3.08
N MET A 80 -9.27 4.01 -4.17
CA MET A 80 -8.45 4.83 -5.06
C MET A 80 -8.59 6.29 -4.65
N ALA A 81 -7.48 6.87 -4.18
CA ALA A 81 -7.37 8.26 -3.75
C ALA A 81 -6.39 9.07 -4.62
N GLY A 82 -5.68 8.42 -5.54
CA GLY A 82 -4.76 9.04 -6.48
C GLY A 82 -5.15 8.80 -7.93
N ALA A 83 -4.47 9.51 -8.82
CA ALA A 83 -4.54 9.34 -10.26
C ALA A 83 -3.11 9.35 -10.84
N PRO A 84 -2.86 8.69 -11.99
CA PRO A 84 -1.60 8.81 -12.71
C PRO A 84 -1.16 10.28 -12.84
N LYS A 85 0.14 10.53 -12.73
CA LYS A 85 0.71 11.89 -12.84
C LYS A 85 0.53 12.52 -14.23
N ASP A 86 0.30 11.69 -15.24
CA ASP A 86 0.29 12.09 -16.65
C ASP A 86 -1.12 12.11 -17.27
N LEU A 87 -2.16 12.23 -16.44
CA LEU A 87 -3.54 12.51 -16.85
C LEU A 87 -3.79 14.01 -17.01
#